data_AF-A0A7S3AP42-F1
#
_entry.id   AF-A0A7S3AP42-F1
#
_cell.length_a   1.000
_cell.length_b   1.000
_cell.length_c   1.000
_cell.angle_alpha   90.00
_cell.angle_beta   90.00
_cell.angle_gamma   90.00
#
_symmetry.space_group_name_H-M   'P 1'
#
loop_
_entity.id
_entity.type
_entity.pdbx_description
1 polymer ?
#
loop_
_entity_poly.entity_id
_entity_poly.type
_entity_poly.pdbx_seq_one_letter_code
_entity_poly.pdbx_strand_id
1 'polypeptide(L)'
;PPRLTRFYPLWYSLPTVTGFAPIGCRNKSMAFSPVIPGSSSSAKFVTESSYYAQYASSYYGLTMRKAGYDCLRHYEILASGSIPFHLGIRKLRDQLPLTMYLYPKALIMEAMNLPGIPSEDEVA
;
A
#
# COMPACT_ATOMS: atom_id res chain seq x y z
N PRO A 1 -16.58 -24.74 23.03
CA PRO A 1 -16.76 -24.03 21.74
C PRO A 1 -15.42 -23.44 21.28
N PRO A 2 -15.03 -23.58 20.00
CA PRO A 2 -13.80 -22.97 19.51
C PRO A 2 -13.88 -21.45 19.62
N ARG A 3 -12.87 -20.85 20.25
CA ARG A 3 -12.75 -19.40 20.43
C ARG A 3 -12.23 -18.83 19.11
N LEU A 4 -13.09 -18.15 18.36
CA LEU A 4 -12.67 -17.41 17.16
C LEU A 4 -11.84 -16.20 17.61
N THR A 5 -10.51 -16.26 17.47
CA THR A 5 -9.57 -15.25 18.01
C THR A 5 -9.13 -14.20 16.99
N ARG A 6 -9.60 -14.27 15.73
CA ARG A 6 -9.16 -13.35 14.67
C ARG A 6 -10.31 -12.99 13.72
N PHE A 7 -11.09 -11.99 14.11
CA PHE A 7 -12.01 -11.31 13.19
C PHE A 7 -11.25 -10.16 12.54
N TYR A 8 -10.88 -10.34 11.27
CA TYR A 8 -10.49 -9.21 10.44
C TYR A 8 -11.73 -8.74 9.69
N PRO A 9 -11.93 -7.43 9.50
CA PRO A 9 -13.00 -6.95 8.65
C PRO A 9 -12.86 -7.58 7.26
N LEU A 10 -13.98 -7.92 6.62
CA LEU A 10 -14.00 -8.53 5.29
C LEU A 10 -13.13 -7.73 4.30
N TRP A 11 -13.10 -6.40 4.48
CA TRP A 11 -12.35 -5.44 3.66
C TRP A 11 -10.82 -5.62 3.71
N TYR A 12 -10.27 -6.25 4.76
CA TYR A 12 -8.84 -6.51 4.93
C TYR A 12 -8.50 -8.00 4.97
N SER A 13 -9.48 -8.86 4.69
CA SER A 13 -9.29 -10.30 4.67
C SER A 13 -8.85 -10.71 3.27
N LEU A 14 -7.55 -10.95 3.08
CA LEU A 14 -7.06 -11.56 1.84
C LEU A 14 -7.43 -13.05 1.84
N PRO A 15 -8.23 -13.54 0.89
CA PRO A 15 -8.54 -14.95 0.80
C PRO A 15 -7.27 -15.74 0.50
N THR A 16 -7.02 -16.82 1.25
CA THR A 16 -5.82 -17.67 1.12
C THR A 16 -5.68 -18.34 -0.26
N VAL A 17 -6.73 -18.27 -1.08
CA VAL A 17 -6.85 -18.98 -2.37
C VAL A 17 -6.57 -18.12 -3.60
N THR A 18 -6.41 -16.81 -3.47
CA THR A 18 -6.00 -16.00 -4.62
C THR A 18 -4.49 -16.18 -4.79
N GLY A 19 -4.03 -16.34 -6.03
CA GLY A 19 -2.61 -16.51 -6.40
C GLY A 19 -1.66 -15.38 -5.97
N PHE A 20 -2.09 -14.50 -5.06
CA PHE A 20 -1.24 -13.83 -4.09
C PHE A 20 -0.61 -14.86 -3.14
N ALA A 21 0.26 -15.72 -3.68
CA ALA A 21 1.42 -16.08 -2.86
C ALA A 21 1.99 -14.73 -2.41
N PRO A 22 2.26 -14.50 -1.10
CA PRO A 22 2.96 -13.30 -0.72
C PRO A 22 4.17 -13.26 -1.63
N ILE A 23 4.21 -12.29 -2.54
CA ILE A 23 5.37 -12.09 -3.40
C ILE A 23 6.40 -11.44 -2.48
N GLY A 24 6.80 -12.21 -1.46
CA GLY A 24 7.90 -11.94 -0.58
C GLY A 24 9.14 -12.19 -1.41
N CYS A 25 9.38 -11.30 -2.36
CA CYS A 25 10.71 -11.07 -2.84
C CYS A 25 11.52 -10.63 -1.61
N ARG A 26 12.22 -11.60 -1.01
CA ARG A 26 13.16 -11.35 0.10
C ARG A 26 14.23 -10.33 -0.28
N ASN A 27 14.43 -10.11 -1.58
CA ASN A 27 15.39 -9.19 -2.14
C ASN A 27 14.65 -8.02 -2.81
N LYS A 28 14.35 -6.98 -2.03
CA LYS A 28 13.92 -5.69 -2.57
C LYS A 28 15.14 -5.01 -3.19
N SER A 29 15.03 -4.55 -4.44
CA SER A 29 16.10 -3.85 -5.16
C SER A 29 15.90 -2.33 -5.20
N MET A 30 14.68 -1.85 -4.94
CA MET A 30 14.31 -0.44 -5.05
C MET A 30 13.69 0.09 -3.76
N ALA A 31 13.95 1.36 -3.44
CA ALA A 31 13.29 2.04 -2.33
C ALA A 31 11.80 2.25 -2.62
N PHE A 32 11.48 2.82 -3.79
CA PHE A 32 10.12 3.11 -4.22
C PHE A 32 9.81 2.44 -5.56
N SER A 33 8.58 1.96 -5.68
CA SER A 33 8.05 1.43 -6.94
C SER A 33 7.92 2.53 -7.99
N PRO A 34 8.28 2.27 -9.26
CA PRO A 34 8.10 3.22 -10.37
C PRO A 34 6.63 3.45 -10.75
N VAL A 35 5.69 2.74 -10.09
CA VAL A 35 4.26 2.91 -10.29
C VAL A 35 3.79 4.21 -9.63
N ILE A 36 3.77 5.29 -10.40
CA ILE A 36 3.33 6.61 -9.93
C ILE A 36 1.83 6.79 -10.21
N PRO A 37 0.98 7.00 -9.19
CA PRO A 37 -0.44 7.20 -9.41
C PRO A 37 -0.74 8.53 -10.09
N GLY A 38 -1.46 8.48 -11.22
CA GLY A 38 -2.00 9.70 -11.85
C GLY A 38 -1.03 10.38 -12.81
N SER A 39 0.21 9.91 -12.91
CA SER A 39 1.11 10.30 -13.99
C SER A 39 0.86 9.46 -15.24
N SER A 40 0.76 10.11 -16.40
CA SER A 40 0.76 9.43 -17.70
C SER A 40 2.14 8.92 -18.11
N SER A 41 3.21 9.39 -17.43
CA SER A 41 4.59 8.98 -17.64
C SER A 41 4.99 7.74 -16.83
N SER A 42 4.11 7.24 -15.95
CA SER A 42 4.37 5.97 -15.25
C SER A 42 4.51 4.84 -16.26
N ALA A 43 5.40 3.89 -15.99
CA ALA A 43 5.57 2.71 -16.85
C ALA A 43 4.21 2.06 -17.15
N LYS A 44 3.92 1.87 -18.43
CA LYS A 44 2.69 1.22 -18.88
C LYS A 44 2.88 -0.28 -18.75
N PHE A 45 2.27 -0.86 -17.71
CA PHE A 45 2.31 -2.30 -17.49
C PHE A 45 1.27 -2.96 -18.37
N VAL A 46 1.71 -3.97 -19.13
CA VAL A 46 0.84 -4.70 -20.08
C VAL A 46 0.11 -5.84 -19.37
N THR A 47 0.73 -6.42 -18.33
CA THR A 47 0.14 -7.52 -17.55
C THR A 47 0.07 -7.16 -16.08
N GLU A 48 -0.96 -7.67 -15.41
CA GLU A 48 -1.15 -7.56 -13.96
C GLU A 48 0.07 -8.10 -13.18
N SER A 49 0.63 -9.23 -13.60
CA SER A 49 1.85 -9.78 -12.98
C SER A 49 3.05 -8.84 -13.07
N SER A 50 3.23 -8.16 -14.21
CA SER A 50 4.33 -7.19 -14.37
C SER A 50 4.16 -5.94 -13.50
N TYR A 51 2.91 -5.54 -13.24
CA TYR A 51 2.56 -4.45 -12.33
C TYR A 51 2.85 -4.83 -10.88
N TYR A 52 2.40 -6.01 -10.41
CA TYR A 52 2.68 -6.48 -9.05
C TYR A 52 4.16 -6.77 -8.81
N ALA A 53 4.90 -7.23 -9.83
CA ALA A 53 6.33 -7.45 -9.73
C ALA A 53 7.09 -6.17 -9.36
N GLN A 54 6.65 -4.99 -9.83
CA GLN A 54 7.28 -3.72 -9.46
C GLN A 54 7.14 -3.39 -7.98
N TYR A 55 5.95 -3.59 -7.43
CA TYR A 55 5.75 -3.45 -6.00
C TYR A 55 6.60 -4.49 -5.27
N ALA A 56 6.56 -5.75 -5.68
CA ALA A 56 7.30 -6.82 -5.04
C ALA A 56 8.82 -6.55 -4.97
N SER A 57 9.41 -5.92 -6.00
CA SER A 57 10.82 -5.52 -6.00
C SER A 57 11.15 -4.26 -5.18
N SER A 58 10.14 -3.55 -4.67
CA SER A 58 10.30 -2.26 -3.98
C SER A 58 9.92 -2.33 -2.49
N TYR A 59 10.56 -1.53 -1.64
CA TYR A 59 10.15 -1.40 -0.24
C TYR A 59 8.82 -0.65 -0.10
N TYR A 60 8.69 0.47 -0.81
CA TYR A 60 7.52 1.34 -0.76
C TYR A 60 6.77 1.38 -2.10
N GLY A 61 5.45 1.48 -2.05
CA GLY A 61 4.59 1.76 -3.19
C GLY A 61 3.80 3.04 -2.95
N LEU A 62 3.80 3.97 -3.92
CA LEU A 62 3.10 5.23 -3.79
C LEU A 62 1.59 5.05 -3.93
N THR A 63 0.81 5.62 -3.02
CA THR A 63 -0.64 5.69 -3.11
C THR A 63 -1.16 7.06 -2.67
N MET A 64 -2.31 7.44 -3.19
CA MET A 64 -2.91 8.74 -2.92
C MET A 64 -4.41 8.68 -3.20
N ARG A 65 -5.15 9.69 -2.74
CA ARG A 65 -6.54 9.89 -3.13
C ARG A 65 -6.62 10.10 -4.65
N LYS A 66 -7.38 9.23 -5.33
CA LYS A 66 -7.80 9.45 -6.74
C LYS A 66 -9.28 9.82 -6.76
N ALA A 67 -10.14 8.92 -7.26
CA ALA A 67 -11.60 9.04 -7.18
C ALA A 67 -12.16 8.80 -5.76
N GLY A 68 -11.30 8.32 -4.85
CA GLY A 68 -11.60 8.08 -3.44
C GLY A 68 -10.32 7.76 -2.68
N TYR A 69 -10.43 7.62 -1.36
CA TYR A 69 -9.32 7.22 -0.50
C TYR A 69 -9.14 5.70 -0.46
N ASP A 70 -10.24 4.93 -0.49
CA ASP A 70 -10.20 3.47 -0.55
C ASP A 70 -10.11 2.97 -2.01
N CYS A 71 -8.97 3.23 -2.66
CA CYS A 71 -8.80 3.01 -4.11
C CYS A 71 -8.18 1.66 -4.50
N LEU A 72 -8.31 0.64 -3.65
CA LEU A 72 -7.71 -0.70 -3.74
C LEU A 72 -6.17 -0.79 -3.86
N ARG A 73 -5.48 0.26 -4.31
CA ARG A 73 -4.03 0.26 -4.54
C ARG A 73 -3.22 -0.06 -3.28
N HIS A 74 -3.62 0.44 -2.12
CA HIS A 74 -2.93 0.10 -0.87
C HIS A 74 -3.02 -1.40 -0.56
N TYR A 75 -4.09 -2.10 -0.97
CA TYR A 75 -4.16 -3.56 -0.86
C TYR A 75 -3.24 -4.25 -1.86
N GLU A 76 -3.17 -3.77 -3.10
CA GLU A 76 -2.24 -4.32 -4.12
C GLU A 76 -0.78 -4.21 -3.66
N ILE A 77 -0.41 -3.05 -3.09
CA ILE A 77 0.94 -2.80 -2.54
C ILE A 77 1.22 -3.77 -1.38
N LEU A 78 0.30 -3.89 -0.41
CA LEU A 78 0.43 -4.78 0.73
C LEU A 78 0.51 -6.25 0.32
N ALA A 79 -0.35 -6.68 -0.61
CA ALA A 79 -0.40 -8.05 -1.10
C ALA A 79 0.86 -8.41 -1.92
N SER A 80 1.52 -7.42 -2.50
CA SER A 80 2.84 -7.55 -3.15
C SER A 80 4.01 -7.54 -2.14
N GLY A 81 3.74 -7.49 -0.83
CA GLY A 81 4.76 -7.49 0.22
C GLY A 81 5.51 -6.17 0.35
N SER A 82 4.86 -5.04 0.03
CA SER A 82 5.45 -3.70 0.09
C SER A 82 4.65 -2.78 1.00
N ILE A 83 5.27 -1.69 1.44
CA ILE A 83 4.67 -0.74 2.36
C ILE A 83 3.99 0.38 1.56
N PRO A 84 2.71 0.68 1.79
CA PRO A 84 2.06 1.83 1.18
C PRO A 84 2.66 3.15 1.70
N PHE A 85 3.16 3.98 0.79
CA PHE A 85 3.50 5.37 1.06
C PHE A 85 2.30 6.24 0.64
N HIS A 86 1.53 6.72 1.61
CA HIS A 86 0.23 7.34 1.33
C HIS A 86 0.29 8.86 1.43
N LEU A 87 0.24 9.54 0.27
CA LEU A 87 0.13 11.00 0.21
C LEU A 87 -1.23 11.45 0.77
N GLY A 88 -1.21 12.27 1.81
CA GLY A 88 -2.39 12.74 2.53
C GLY A 88 -2.81 11.87 3.71
N ILE A 89 -1.96 10.95 4.20
CA ILE A 89 -2.28 10.11 5.36
C ILE A 89 -2.49 10.95 6.64
N ARG A 90 -1.73 12.05 6.80
CA ARG A 90 -1.91 13.01 7.90
C ARG A 90 -3.31 13.62 7.88
N LYS A 91 -3.79 14.04 6.71
CA LYS A 91 -5.15 14.55 6.53
C LYS A 91 -6.20 13.50 6.90
N LEU A 92 -6.00 12.24 6.49
CA LEU A 92 -6.88 11.13 6.86
C LEU A 92 -6.91 10.88 8.37
N ARG A 93 -5.78 11.04 9.07
CA ARG A 93 -5.71 10.87 10.53
C ARG A 93 -6.39 12.04 11.26
N ASP A 94 -6.02 13.26 10.90
CA ASP A 94 -6.33 14.45 11.71
C ASP A 94 -7.67 15.10 11.36
N GLN A 95 -8.04 15.11 10.07
CA GLN A 95 -9.20 15.85 9.58
C GLN A 95 -10.35 14.93 9.16
N LEU A 96 -10.05 13.70 8.72
CA LEU A 96 -11.03 12.74 8.21
C LEU A 96 -10.94 11.38 8.93
N PRO A 97 -11.02 11.33 10.27
CA PRO A 97 -10.72 10.12 11.04
C PRO A 97 -11.61 8.93 10.70
N LEU A 98 -12.88 9.16 10.32
CA LEU A 98 -13.84 8.13 9.93
C LEU A 98 -13.65 7.61 8.50
N THR A 99 -12.92 8.32 7.63
CA THR A 99 -12.58 7.84 6.29
C THR A 99 -11.49 6.78 6.39
N MET A 100 -11.68 5.60 5.79
CA MET A 100 -10.78 4.45 5.97
C MET A 100 -10.56 4.15 7.47
N TYR A 101 -11.63 4.14 8.27
CA TYR A 101 -11.58 4.03 9.73
C TYR A 101 -10.74 2.84 10.23
N LEU A 102 -10.84 1.70 9.55
CA LEU A 102 -10.15 0.46 9.91
C LEU A 102 -8.74 0.34 9.29
N TYR A 103 -8.36 1.27 8.40
CA TYR A 103 -7.02 1.28 7.82
C TYR A 103 -6.01 1.71 8.90
N PRO A 104 -4.86 1.04 9.05
CA PRO A 104 -3.92 1.29 10.13
C PRO A 104 -3.09 2.56 9.89
N LYS A 105 -3.75 3.73 9.89
CA LYS A 105 -3.14 5.04 9.57
C LYS A 105 -1.89 5.32 10.42
N ALA A 106 -1.93 5.01 11.71
CA ALA A 106 -0.81 5.22 12.62
C ALA A 106 0.42 4.40 12.23
N LEU A 107 0.25 3.11 11.88
CA LEU A 107 1.34 2.23 11.48
C LEU A 107 1.94 2.65 10.13
N ILE A 108 1.10 3.07 9.19
CA ILE A 108 1.55 3.60 7.90
C ILE A 108 2.38 4.87 8.12
N MET A 109 1.92 5.76 9.00
CA MET A 109 2.68 6.97 9.35
C MET A 109 4.01 6.64 10.03
N GLU A 110 4.05 5.66 10.93
CA GLU A 110 5.29 5.20 11.55
C GLU A 110 6.28 4.70 10.49
N ALA A 111 5.81 3.85 9.57
CA ALA A 111 6.63 3.34 8.48
C ALA A 111 7.16 4.46 7.58
N MET A 112 6.34 5.46 7.27
CA MET A 112 6.75 6.64 6.47
C MET A 112 7.76 7.55 7.20
N ASN A 113 7.88 7.44 8.53
CA ASN A 113 8.79 8.25 9.33
C ASN A 113 10.08 7.51 9.72
N LEU A 114 10.32 6.29 9.20
CA LEU A 114 11.59 5.59 9.45
C LEU A 114 12.78 6.39 8.87
N PRO A 115 13.97 6.32 9.49
CA PRO A 115 15.15 7.04 9.01
C PRO A 115 15.48 6.74 7.55
N GLY A 116 15.77 7.77 6.76
CA GLY A 116 16.15 7.66 5.35
C GLY A 116 14.99 7.62 4.36
N ILE A 117 13.75 7.74 4.84
CA ILE A 117 12.56 7.85 3.99
C ILE A 117 12.24 9.33 3.76
N PRO A 118 11.96 9.74 2.51
CA PRO A 118 11.58 11.10 2.21
C PRO A 118 10.22 11.45 2.82
N SER A 119 10.04 12.72 3.12
CA SER A 119 8.77 13.31 3.53
C SER A 119 7.75 13.29 2.39
N GLU A 120 6.46 13.49 2.72
CA GLU A 120 5.39 13.55 1.71
C GLU A 120 5.64 14.67 0.68
N ASP A 121 6.18 15.81 1.12
CA ASP A 121 6.41 16.99 0.26
C ASP A 121 7.58 16.80 -0.73
N GLU A 122 8.51 15.88 -0.44
CA GLU A 122 9.62 15.56 -1.33
C GLU A 122 9.23 14.55 -2.43
N VAL A 123 8.10 13.85 -2.25
CA VAL A 123 7.61 12.79 -3.15
C VAL A 123 6.39 13.24 -3.98
N ALA A 124 5.66 14.25 -3.52
CA ALA A 124 4.45 14.80 -4.17
C ALA A 124 4.78 15.67 -5.39
#